data_AF-A0A6L5Z1I2-F1
#
_entry.id   AF-A0A6L5Z1I2-F1
#
_cell.length_a   1.000
_cell.length_b   1.000
_cell.length_c   1.000
_cell.angle_alpha   90.00
_cell.angle_beta   90.00
_cell.angle_gamma   90.00
#
_symmetry.space_group_name_H-M   'P 1'
#
loop_
_entity.id
_entity.type
_entity.pdbx_description
1 polymer ?
#
loop_
_entity_poly.entity_id
_entity_poly.type
_entity_poly.pdbx_seq_one_letter_code
_entity_poly.pdbx_strand_id
1 'polypeptide(L)'
;MTPAVDSAARRRAALLLRRLVSGRIASDAFEAAMPDSRDPAIGAIWQSAWCFYSDGAPELSGRHALHPIERRECLRWILFLDSDRPYVWPRHRLPAFRPLPDSTRRVSLFGGRRRARAFLGAGDYRAWPFACPGDEAAARRHPRRLAGRPGQARAAH
;
A
#
# COMPACT_ATOMS: atom_id res chain seq x y z
N MET A 1 10.17 5.76 -20.39
CA MET A 1 8.73 6.10 -20.32
C MET A 1 8.27 5.89 -18.89
N THR A 2 7.89 6.94 -18.17
CA THR A 2 7.25 6.83 -16.86
C THR A 2 5.87 6.19 -17.08
N PRO A 3 5.48 5.14 -16.32
CA PRO A 3 4.14 4.59 -16.44
C PRO A 3 3.10 5.68 -16.15
N ALA A 4 2.09 5.77 -17.00
CA ALA A 4 1.00 6.74 -16.85
C ALA A 4 0.30 6.53 -15.49
N VAL A 5 0.05 7.63 -14.79
CA VAL A 5 -0.69 7.63 -13.53
C VAL A 5 -2.18 7.56 -13.84
N ASP A 6 -2.86 6.53 -13.32
CA ASP A 6 -4.31 6.40 -13.44
C ASP A 6 -4.99 6.92 -12.17
N SER A 7 -5.19 8.24 -12.12
CA SER A 7 -5.74 8.91 -10.95
C SER A 7 -7.15 8.41 -10.58
N ALA A 8 -7.96 7.99 -11.56
CA ALA A 8 -9.31 7.49 -11.29
C ALA A 8 -9.25 6.11 -10.61
N ALA A 9 -8.49 5.17 -11.16
CA ALA A 9 -8.30 3.85 -10.58
C ALA A 9 -7.63 3.93 -9.22
N ARG A 10 -6.64 4.81 -9.04
CA ARG A 10 -6.00 5.02 -7.73
C ARG A 10 -6.95 5.54 -6.67
N ARG A 11 -7.80 6.53 -6.99
CA ARG A 11 -8.83 7.04 -6.06
C ARG A 11 -9.83 5.96 -5.68
N ARG A 12 -10.16 5.04 -6.60
CA ARG A 12 -11.00 3.87 -6.32
C ARG A 12 -10.28 2.87 -5.41
N ALA A 13 -9.03 2.54 -5.71
CA ALA A 13 -8.18 1.69 -4.88
C ALA A 13 -8.03 2.24 -3.44
N ALA A 14 -7.79 3.54 -3.30
CA ALA A 14 -7.68 4.22 -2.00
C ALA A 14 -8.96 4.08 -1.16
N LEU A 15 -10.12 4.22 -1.81
CA LEU A 15 -11.42 4.06 -1.15
C LEU A 15 -11.63 2.62 -0.68
N LEU A 16 -11.32 1.63 -1.53
CA LEU A 16 -11.46 0.21 -1.20
C LEU A 16 -10.52 -0.19 -0.06
N LEU A 17 -9.25 0.21 -0.13
CA LEU A 17 -8.27 -0.06 0.93
C LEU A 17 -8.70 0.58 2.26
N ARG A 18 -9.22 1.81 2.23
CA ARG A 18 -9.77 2.47 3.43
C ARG A 18 -10.94 1.69 4.02
N ARG A 19 -11.81 1.13 3.18
CA ARG A 19 -12.95 0.31 3.64
C ARG A 19 -12.46 -1.01 4.26
N LEU A 20 -11.52 -1.70 3.61
CA LEU A 20 -10.91 -2.92 4.12
C LEU A 20 -10.29 -2.70 5.50
N VAL A 21 -9.40 -1.70 5.61
CA VAL A 21 -8.66 -1.37 6.86
C VAL A 21 -9.58 -0.88 7.99
N SER A 22 -10.81 -0.48 7.66
CA SER A 22 -11.82 -0.12 8.65
C SER A 22 -12.86 -1.22 8.89
N GLY A 23 -12.64 -2.42 8.35
CA GLY A 23 -13.55 -3.56 8.50
C GLY A 23 -14.92 -3.37 7.86
N ARG A 24 -15.04 -2.48 6.86
CA ARG A 24 -16.32 -2.14 6.19
C ARG A 24 -16.59 -2.93 4.91
N ILE A 25 -15.62 -3.70 4.46
CA ILE A 25 -15.77 -4.67 3.38
C ILE A 25 -14.99 -5.93 3.77
N ALA A 26 -15.49 -7.08 3.35
CA ALA A 26 -14.80 -8.34 3.49
C ALA A 26 -13.58 -8.42 2.56
N SER A 27 -12.64 -9.29 2.92
CA SER A 27 -11.36 -9.42 2.23
C SER A 27 -11.50 -9.96 0.79
N ASP A 28 -12.47 -10.85 0.57
CA ASP A 28 -12.86 -11.37 -0.75
C ASP A 28 -13.50 -10.29 -1.64
N ALA A 29 -14.40 -9.49 -1.08
CA ALA A 29 -15.03 -8.36 -1.76
C ALA A 29 -14.01 -7.27 -2.10
N PHE A 30 -13.01 -7.07 -1.24
CA PHE A 30 -11.86 -6.22 -1.56
C PHE A 30 -11.08 -6.82 -2.74
N GLU A 31 -10.68 -8.09 -2.69
CA GLU A 31 -9.90 -8.73 -3.74
C GLU A 31 -10.58 -8.67 -5.11
N ALA A 32 -11.88 -9.03 -5.16
CA ALA A 32 -12.69 -8.99 -6.37
C ALA A 32 -12.90 -7.57 -6.92
N ALA A 33 -12.77 -6.53 -6.09
CA ALA A 33 -12.99 -5.14 -6.48
C ALA A 33 -11.72 -4.43 -6.98
N MET A 34 -10.64 -5.16 -7.26
CA MET A 34 -9.41 -4.58 -7.81
C MET A 34 -9.71 -3.76 -9.07
N PRO A 35 -9.33 -2.46 -9.12
CA PRO A 35 -9.52 -1.66 -10.32
C PRO A 35 -8.73 -2.24 -11.50
N ASP A 36 -9.38 -2.40 -12.65
CA ASP A 36 -8.70 -2.72 -13.91
C ASP A 36 -7.87 -1.50 -14.35
N SER A 37 -6.55 -1.58 -14.18
CA SER A 37 -5.63 -0.49 -14.49
C SER A 37 -4.22 -1.01 -14.73
N ARG A 38 -3.48 -0.31 -15.61
CA ARG A 38 -2.07 -0.59 -15.89
C ARG A 38 -1.12 0.15 -14.93
N ASP A 39 -1.65 0.96 -14.01
CA ASP A 39 -0.83 1.68 -13.02
C ASP A 39 -0.15 0.67 -12.07
N PRO A 40 1.19 0.59 -12.08
CA PRO A 40 1.91 -0.41 -11.29
C PRO A 40 1.75 -0.22 -9.78
N ALA A 41 1.38 0.98 -9.31
CA ALA A 41 1.15 1.22 -7.89
C ALA A 41 -0.01 0.40 -7.35
N ILE A 42 -1.08 0.28 -8.14
CA ILE A 42 -2.30 -0.41 -7.73
C ILE A 42 -1.98 -1.89 -7.48
N GLY A 43 -1.36 -2.55 -8.46
CA GLY A 43 -0.96 -3.97 -8.31
C GLY A 43 0.04 -4.19 -7.17
N ALA A 44 1.00 -3.28 -6.99
CA ALA A 44 1.98 -3.36 -5.91
C ALA A 44 1.35 -3.27 -4.50
N ILE A 45 0.40 -2.35 -4.33
CA ILE A 45 -0.32 -2.17 -3.07
C ILE A 45 -1.31 -3.32 -2.86
N TRP A 46 -2.00 -3.78 -3.91
CA TRP A 46 -2.95 -4.90 -3.81
C TRP A 46 -2.28 -6.19 -3.35
N GLN A 47 -1.16 -6.56 -4.00
CA GLN A 47 -0.38 -7.73 -3.60
C GLN A 47 0.14 -7.62 -2.17
N SER A 48 0.53 -6.42 -1.74
CA SER A 48 0.99 -6.19 -0.38
C SER A 48 -0.13 -6.29 0.65
N ALA A 49 -1.32 -5.79 0.31
CA ALA A 49 -2.50 -5.86 1.19
C ALA A 49 -3.03 -7.28 1.36
N TRP A 50 -2.87 -8.14 0.35
CA TRP A 50 -3.24 -9.56 0.43
C TRP A 50 -2.58 -10.28 1.61
N CYS A 51 -1.36 -9.89 2.02
CA CYS A 51 -0.68 -10.49 3.18
C CYS A 51 -1.35 -10.22 4.54
N PHE A 52 -2.35 -9.34 4.61
CA PHE A 52 -3.04 -9.04 5.86
C PHE A 52 -4.22 -9.96 6.16
N TYR A 53 -4.59 -10.82 5.21
CA TYR A 53 -5.69 -11.74 5.35
C TYR A 53 -5.34 -13.09 4.72
N SER A 54 -6.04 -14.13 5.14
CA SER A 54 -5.96 -15.46 4.54
C SER A 54 -7.14 -15.71 3.60
N ASP A 55 -7.04 -16.74 2.77
CA ASP A 55 -8.16 -17.18 1.95
C ASP A 55 -9.39 -17.48 2.84
N GLY A 56 -10.54 -16.91 2.49
CA GLY A 56 -11.78 -17.03 3.26
C GLY A 56 -11.81 -16.25 4.59
N ALA A 57 -10.84 -15.36 4.85
CA ALA A 57 -10.86 -14.51 6.03
C ALA A 57 -12.03 -13.50 5.98
N PRO A 58 -12.71 -13.26 7.12
CA PRO A 58 -13.75 -12.24 7.22
C PRO A 58 -13.16 -10.83 7.11
N GLU A 59 -13.97 -9.81 7.43
CA GLU A 59 -13.51 -8.42 7.51
C GLU A 59 -12.37 -8.24 8.51
N LEU A 60 -11.46 -7.30 8.23
CA LEU A 60 -10.36 -6.91 9.14
C LEU A 60 -10.89 -6.11 10.35
N SER A 61 -11.65 -6.79 11.21
CA SER A 61 -12.35 -6.22 12.36
C SER A 61 -12.29 -7.16 13.58
N GLY A 62 -12.57 -6.62 14.77
CA GLY A 62 -12.54 -7.38 16.02
C GLY A 62 -11.21 -8.08 16.23
N ARG A 63 -11.24 -9.41 16.39
CA ARG A 63 -10.04 -10.24 16.57
C ARG A 63 -9.13 -10.33 15.34
N HIS A 64 -9.62 -9.99 14.15
CA HIS A 64 -8.86 -9.95 12.90
C HIS A 64 -8.49 -8.51 12.49
N ALA A 65 -8.64 -7.55 13.41
CA ALA A 65 -8.22 -6.18 13.15
C ALA A 65 -6.69 -6.12 12.92
N LEU A 66 -6.29 -5.29 11.96
CA LEU A 66 -4.88 -5.04 11.68
C LEU A 66 -4.12 -4.56 12.92
N HIS A 67 -2.89 -5.04 13.07
CA HIS A 67 -1.98 -4.51 14.07
C HIS A 67 -1.73 -3.01 13.81
N PRO A 68 -1.55 -2.15 14.84
CA PRO A 68 -1.38 -0.71 14.65
C PRO A 68 -0.28 -0.31 13.66
N ILE A 69 0.79 -1.10 13.56
CA ILE A 69 1.88 -0.90 12.59
C ILE A 69 1.38 -1.11 11.15
N GLU A 70 0.68 -2.22 10.88
CA GLU A 70 0.13 -2.56 9.56
C GLU A 70 -0.94 -1.55 9.14
N ARG A 71 -1.78 -1.14 10.09
CA ARG A 71 -2.76 -0.07 9.88
C ARG A 71 -2.08 1.23 9.46
N ARG A 72 -0.96 1.60 10.10
CA ARG A 72 -0.19 2.80 9.75
C ARG A 72 0.39 2.71 8.34
N GLU A 73 0.89 1.53 7.95
CA GLU A 73 1.35 1.27 6.58
C GLU A 73 0.22 1.47 5.57
N CYS A 74 -0.94 0.87 5.81
CA CYS A 74 -2.10 1.05 4.93
C CYS A 74 -2.54 2.51 4.79
N LEU A 75 -2.50 3.29 5.88
CA LEU A 75 -2.81 4.72 5.84
C LEU A 75 -1.82 5.49 4.95
N ARG A 76 -0.53 5.15 4.98
CA ARG A 76 0.47 5.71 4.05
C ARG A 76 0.14 5.34 2.61
N TRP A 77 -0.27 4.10 2.34
CA TRP A 77 -0.60 3.65 0.99
C TRP A 77 -1.84 4.36 0.44
N ILE A 78 -2.85 4.60 1.29
CA ILE A 78 -4.03 5.41 0.96
C ILE A 78 -3.62 6.83 0.56
N LEU A 79 -2.71 7.47 1.32
CA LEU A 79 -2.21 8.79 0.98
C LEU A 79 -1.49 8.81 -0.37
N PHE A 80 -0.70 7.78 -0.67
CA PHE A 80 -0.04 7.66 -1.96
C PHE A 80 -1.03 7.50 -3.10
N LEU A 81 -2.02 6.62 -2.96
CA LEU A 81 -3.05 6.39 -3.97
C LEU A 81 -3.94 7.63 -4.18
N ASP A 82 -4.24 8.38 -3.11
CA ASP A 82 -4.95 9.64 -3.24
C ASP A 82 -4.08 10.76 -3.85
N SER A 83 -2.76 10.56 -3.98
CA SER A 83 -1.84 11.48 -4.65
C SER A 83 -1.66 11.14 -6.13
N ASP A 84 -1.27 12.14 -6.91
CA ASP A 84 -0.95 11.99 -8.34
C ASP A 84 0.56 11.75 -8.56
N ARG A 85 1.27 11.26 -7.53
CA ARG A 85 2.73 11.02 -7.58
C ARG A 85 3.09 9.79 -8.42
N PRO A 86 4.14 9.84 -9.25
CA PRO A 86 4.55 8.68 -10.05
C PRO A 86 5.02 7.53 -9.16
N TYR A 87 4.72 6.30 -9.57
CA TYR A 87 5.27 5.11 -8.92
C TYR A 87 6.58 4.74 -9.59
N VAL A 88 7.68 4.89 -8.85
CA VAL A 88 9.05 4.75 -9.37
C VAL A 88 9.69 3.40 -9.03
N TRP A 89 9.03 2.62 -8.16
CA TRP A 89 9.57 1.35 -7.69
C TRP A 89 9.48 0.27 -8.78
N PRO A 90 10.54 -0.53 -9.00
CA PRO A 90 10.49 -1.68 -9.88
C PRO A 90 9.38 -2.66 -9.47
N ARG A 91 8.82 -3.36 -10.45
CA ARG A 91 7.87 -4.46 -10.19
C ARG A 91 8.54 -5.51 -9.29
N HIS A 92 7.95 -5.74 -8.12
CA HIS A 92 8.40 -6.71 -7.14
C HIS A 92 7.18 -7.41 -6.54
N ARG A 93 7.30 -8.68 -6.16
CA ARG A 93 6.24 -9.38 -5.41
C ARG A 93 6.27 -8.88 -3.97
N LEU A 94 5.11 -8.52 -3.41
CA LEU A 94 4.99 -8.07 -2.01
C LEU A 94 5.93 -6.90 -1.64
N PRO A 95 5.88 -5.77 -2.36
CA PRO A 95 6.83 -4.66 -2.19
C PRO A 95 6.77 -3.96 -0.82
N ALA A 96 5.70 -4.14 -0.03
CA ALA A 96 5.65 -3.70 1.36
C ALA A 96 6.53 -4.52 2.33
N PHE A 97 7.01 -5.69 1.89
CA PHE A 97 7.88 -6.56 2.67
C PHE A 97 9.30 -6.46 2.12
N ARG A 98 10.21 -5.95 2.96
CA ARG A 98 11.54 -5.52 2.50
C ARG A 98 12.22 -6.70 1.82
N PRO A 99 12.65 -6.57 0.56
CA PRO A 99 13.39 -7.65 -0.08
C PRO A 99 14.68 -7.87 0.70
N LEU A 100 14.81 -9.05 1.30
CA LEU A 100 16.03 -9.43 2.02
C LEU A 100 17.15 -9.61 0.99
N PRO A 101 18.28 -8.91 1.13
CA PRO A 101 19.47 -9.23 0.34
C PRO A 101 19.98 -10.59 0.83
N ASP A 102 19.58 -11.65 0.14
CA ASP A 102 19.91 -13.02 0.52
C ASP A 102 21.45 -13.23 0.48
N SER A 103 22.04 -13.57 1.63
CA SER A 103 23.47 -13.84 1.79
C SER A 103 23.88 -15.16 1.14
N THR A 104 22.93 -16.02 0.77
CA THR A 104 23.22 -17.32 0.15
C THR A 104 23.52 -17.19 -1.36
N ARG A 105 24.60 -17.83 -1.83
CA ARG A 105 25.00 -17.85 -3.26
C ARG A 105 23.96 -18.50 -4.17
N ARG A 106 23.07 -19.37 -3.64
CA ARG A 106 22.11 -20.15 -4.44
C ARG A 106 20.97 -19.30 -5.02
N VAL A 107 20.45 -18.31 -4.29
CA VAL A 107 19.42 -17.37 -4.82
C VAL A 107 20.03 -16.31 -5.74
N SER A 108 21.35 -16.07 -5.61
CA SER A 108 22.09 -15.16 -6.50
C SER A 108 22.12 -15.62 -7.97
N LEU A 109 21.88 -16.89 -8.27
CA LEU A 109 21.90 -17.45 -9.63
C LEU A 109 20.69 -17.01 -10.47
N PHE A 110 19.53 -16.72 -9.86
CA PHE A 110 18.32 -16.28 -10.57
C PHE A 110 18.10 -14.74 -10.55
N GLY A 111 19.16 -13.96 -10.34
CA GLY A 111 19.12 -12.50 -10.40
C GLY A 111 18.39 -11.82 -9.23
N GLY A 112 18.03 -12.56 -8.17
CA GLY A 112 17.32 -12.03 -6.99
C GLY A 112 18.04 -10.85 -6.33
N ARG A 113 19.37 -10.93 -6.18
CA ARG A 113 20.20 -9.84 -5.62
C ARG A 113 20.14 -8.56 -6.46
N ARG A 114 20.16 -8.67 -7.79
CA ARG A 114 20.05 -7.51 -8.69
C ARG A 114 18.68 -6.85 -8.58
N ARG A 115 17.61 -7.65 -8.52
CA ARG A 115 16.23 -7.16 -8.34
C ARG A 115 16.05 -6.48 -6.98
N ALA A 116 16.53 -7.08 -5.90
CA ALA A 116 16.49 -6.49 -4.56
C ALA A 116 17.28 -5.18 -4.49
N ARG A 117 18.49 -5.13 -5.05
CA ARG A 117 19.30 -3.91 -5.12
C ARG A 117 18.64 -2.83 -5.97
N ALA A 118 18.09 -3.19 -7.14
CA ALA A 118 17.37 -2.23 -7.99
C ALA A 118 16.15 -1.66 -7.28
N PHE A 119 15.41 -2.51 -6.55
CA PHE A 119 14.25 -2.09 -5.77
C PHE A 119 14.65 -1.15 -4.63
N LEU A 120 15.61 -1.56 -3.79
CA LEU A 120 16.10 -0.74 -2.68
C LEU A 120 16.84 0.53 -3.13
N GLY A 121 17.32 0.58 -4.37
CA GLY A 121 17.94 1.76 -4.99
C GLY A 121 16.96 2.72 -5.65
N ALA A 122 15.67 2.38 -5.75
CA ALA A 122 14.68 3.21 -6.43
C ALA A 122 14.14 4.36 -5.57
N GLY A 123 14.35 4.31 -4.26
CA GLY A 123 13.89 5.32 -3.31
C GLY A 123 14.18 4.96 -1.87
N ASP A 124 13.71 5.77 -0.93
CA ASP A 124 13.74 5.45 0.49
C ASP A 124 12.63 4.45 0.84
N TYR A 125 13.02 3.21 1.11
CA TYR A 125 12.09 2.12 1.42
C TYR A 125 11.20 2.41 2.63
N ARG A 126 11.67 3.25 3.57
CA ARG A 126 10.89 3.63 4.76
C ARG A 126 9.67 4.48 4.43
N ALA A 127 9.68 5.12 3.26
CA ALA A 127 8.60 5.93 2.73
C ALA A 127 7.75 5.20 1.67
N TRP A 128 8.08 3.93 1.35
CA TRP A 128 7.33 3.17 0.35
C TRP A 128 5.81 3.23 0.65
N PRO A 129 4.95 3.48 -0.36
CA PRO A 129 5.20 3.54 -1.81
C PRO A 129 5.68 4.89 -2.36
N PHE A 130 5.88 5.91 -1.53
CA PHE A 130 6.52 7.15 -1.97
C PHE A 130 8.00 6.92 -2.31
N ALA A 131 8.57 7.76 -3.17
CA ALA A 131 9.99 7.68 -3.50
C ALA A 131 10.88 8.18 -2.35
N CYS A 132 10.39 9.15 -1.57
CA CYS A 132 11.11 9.73 -0.44
C CYS A 132 10.15 10.24 0.64
N PRO A 133 10.64 10.48 1.88
CA PRO A 133 9.81 10.98 2.98
C PRO A 133 9.21 12.37 2.72
N GLY A 134 9.85 13.20 1.90
CA GLY A 134 9.36 14.53 1.55
C GLY A 134 8.03 14.49 0.79
N ASP A 135 7.89 13.53 -0.14
CA ASP A 135 6.66 13.33 -0.90
C ASP A 135 5.53 12.82 0.00
N GLU A 136 5.84 11.90 0.91
CA GLU A 136 4.90 11.44 1.92
C GLU A 136 4.42 12.59 2.81
N ALA A 137 5.36 13.42 3.30
CA ALA A 137 5.05 14.57 4.13
C ALA A 137 4.17 15.59 3.39
N ALA A 138 4.43 15.84 2.11
CA ALA A 138 3.60 16.71 1.27
C ALA A 138 2.17 16.15 1.12
N ALA A 139 2.03 14.84 0.85
CA ALA A 139 0.71 14.20 0.75
C ALA A 139 -0.07 14.24 2.07
N ARG A 140 0.62 14.10 3.21
CA ARG A 140 0.02 14.20 4.55
C ARG A 140 -0.55 15.58 4.86
N ARG A 141 -0.06 16.67 4.24
CA ARG A 141 -0.58 18.04 4.46
C ARG A 141 -1.94 18.27 3.82
N HIS A 142 -2.28 17.53 2.76
CA HIS A 142 -3.54 17.67 2.02
C HIS A 142 -4.25 16.31 1.84
N PRO A 143 -4.63 15.62 2.93
CA PRO A 143 -5.19 14.28 2.83
C PRO A 143 -6.62 14.31 2.30
N ARG A 144 -6.87 13.69 1.14
CA ARG A 144 -8.22 13.64 0.53
C ARG A 144 -9.23 12.82 1.37
N ARG A 145 -8.80 11.72 2.00
CA ARG A 145 -9.70 10.78 2.71
C ARG A 145 -9.36 10.54 4.18
N LEU A 146 -8.27 11.15 4.66
CA LEU A 146 -7.76 10.99 6.03
C LEU A 146 -7.79 12.28 6.84
N ALA A 147 -8.32 13.38 6.28
CA ALA A 147 -8.72 14.52 7.09
C ALA A 147 -9.85 14.05 8.03
N GLY A 148 -9.52 13.85 9.31
CA GLY A 148 -10.56 13.66 10.32
C GLY A 148 -11.49 14.87 10.32
N ARG A 149 -12.79 14.67 10.56
CA ARG A 149 -13.63 15.78 11.02
C ARG A 149 -13.08 16.20 12.39
N PRO A 150 -12.65 17.45 12.61
CA PRO A 150 -12.49 17.94 13.96
C PRO A 150 -13.89 17.97 14.59
N GLY A 151 -14.21 17.04 15.50
CA GLY A 151 -15.50 17.06 16.21
C GLY A 151 -16.25 15.73 16.40
N GLN A 152 -15.57 14.59 16.49
CA GLN A 152 -16.14 13.42 17.18
C GLN A 152 -15.12 12.83 18.14
N ALA A 153 -14.65 13.67 19.07
CA ALA A 153 -14.29 13.17 20.38
C ALA A 153 -15.58 12.66 21.02
N ARG A 154 -15.55 11.41 21.46
CA ARG A 154 -16.67 10.69 22.08
C ARG A 154 -17.24 11.54 23.23
N ALA A 155 -18.45 12.07 23.05
CA ALA A 155 -19.37 12.21 24.17
C ALA A 155 -19.81 10.78 24.50
N ALA A 156 -19.17 10.18 25.49
CA ALA A 156 -19.67 9.00 26.16
C ALA A 156 -20.10 9.46 27.56
N HIS A 157 -21.42 9.49 27.76
CA HIS A 157 -22.06 9.46 29.06
C HIS A 157 -21.75 8.14 29.77
#